data_AF-A0A840CAK6-F1
#
_entry.id   AF-A0A840CAK6-F1
#
_cell.length_a   1.000
_cell.length_b   1.000
_cell.length_c   1.000
_cell.angle_alpha   90.00
_cell.angle_beta   90.00
_cell.angle_gamma   90.00
#
_symmetry.space_group_name_H-M   'P 1'
#
loop_
_entity.id
_entity.type
_entity.pdbx_description
1 polymer ?
#
loop_
_entity_poly.entity_id
_entity_poly.type
_entity_poly.pdbx_seq_one_letter_code
_entity_poly.pdbx_strand_id
1 'polypeptide(L)' 'MRSHYYEVTGFPALVMMTIPALILIIPFFQLWKRTGHSGWISLLMLIPVVNLIIVYVLAFKAWPVDTAKGPDV' A
#
# COMPACT_ATOMS: atom_id res chain seq x y z
N MET A 1 -3.45 27.06 25.00
CA MET A 1 -3.46 25.75 24.31
C MET A 1 -2.29 24.93 24.83
N ARG A 2 -2.54 23.94 25.69
CA ARG A 2 -1.49 23.05 26.17
C ARG A 2 -1.25 21.99 25.10
N SER A 3 -0.15 22.12 24.37
CA SER A 3 0.36 21.01 23.58
C SER A 3 0.68 19.89 24.56
N HIS A 4 -0.18 18.89 24.61
CA HIS A 4 0.16 17.60 25.20
C HIS A 4 1.16 16.96 24.24
N TYR A 5 2.43 17.34 24.38
CA TYR A 5 3.52 16.62 23.77
C TYR A 5 3.46 15.24 24.39
N TYR A 6 2.94 14.29 23.62
CA TYR A 6 2.87 12.90 23.99
C TYR A 6 4.28 12.49 24.41
N GLU A 7 4.51 12.23 25.70
CA GLU A 7 5.73 11.59 26.17
C GLU A 7 5.67 10.12 25.76
N VAL A 8 5.65 9.87 24.45
CA VAL A 8 5.68 8.52 23.88
C VAL A 8 7.14 8.08 23.94
N THR A 9 7.52 7.58 25.09
CA THR A 9 8.81 6.95 25.33
C THR A 9 8.62 5.47 25.65
N GLY A 10 9.44 4.62 25.05
CA GLY A 10 9.38 3.16 25.23
C GLY A 10 8.30 2.48 24.38
N PHE A 11 7.67 1.44 24.95
CA PHE A 11 6.74 0.54 24.24
C PHE A 11 5.52 1.24 23.61
N PRO A 12 4.84 2.22 24.26
CA PRO A 12 3.73 2.93 23.64
C PRO A 12 4.11 3.69 22.36
N ALA A 13 5.37 4.14 22.26
CA ALA A 13 5.89 4.85 21.09
C ALA A 13 5.99 3.94 19.88
N LEU A 14 6.46 2.71 20.11
CA LEU A 14 6.56 1.69 19.08
C LEU A 14 5.17 1.34 18.53
N VAL A 15 4.16 1.20 19.40
CA VAL A 15 2.78 0.91 18.97
C VAL A 15 2.22 2.07 18.14
N MET A 16 2.40 3.31 18.58
CA MET A 16 1.91 4.49 17.84
C MET A 16 2.59 4.68 16.47
N MET A 17 3.85 4.28 16.31
CA MET A 17 4.53 4.31 15.01
C MET A 17 4.17 3.13 14.12
N THR A 18 3.98 1.94 14.70
CA THR A 18 3.82 0.69 13.94
C THR A 18 2.40 0.54 13.37
N ILE A 19 1.36 0.93 14.11
CA ILE A 19 -0.03 0.83 13.64
C ILE A 19 -0.26 1.57 12.31
N PRO A 20 0.08 2.87 12.17
CA PRO A 20 -0.09 3.57 10.89
C PRO A 20 0.77 2.98 9.78
N ALA A 21 1.98 2.51 10.07
CA ALA A 21 2.83 1.83 9.09
C ALA A 21 2.17 0.54 8.56
N LEU A 22 1.57 -0.26 9.43
CA LEU A 22 0.86 -1.48 9.03
C LEU A 22 -0.39 -1.18 8.20
N ILE A 23 -1.15 -0.15 8.57
CA ILE A 23 -2.34 0.29 7.80
C ILE A 23 -1.95 0.66 6.36
N LEU A 24 -0.75 1.21 6.15
CA LEU A 24 -0.24 1.50 4.81
C LEU A 24 0.31 0.25 4.11
N ILE A 25 1.11 -0.57 4.79
CA ILE A 25 1.82 -1.72 4.16
C ILE A 25 0.87 -2.86 3.79
N ILE A 26 -0.10 -3.19 4.64
CA ILE A 26 -1.03 -4.33 4.44
C ILE A 26 -1.81 -4.24 3.11
N PRO A 27 -2.47 -3.11 2.75
CA PRO A 27 -3.21 -3.04 1.49
C PRO A 27 -2.28 -3.18 0.29
N PHE A 28 -1.05 -2.65 0.35
CA PHE A 28 -0.07 -2.84 -0.71
C PHE A 28 0.40 -4.29 -0.82
N PHE A 29 0.61 -4.98 0.30
CA PHE A 29 0.92 -6.41 0.30
C PHE A 29 -0.18 -7.23 -0.41
N GLN A 30 -1.45 -6.91 -0.14
CA GLN A 30 -2.59 -7.55 -0.82
C GLN A 30 -2.68 -7.19 -2.30
N LEU A 31 -2.34 -5.96 -2.67
CA LEU A 31 -2.30 -5.49 -4.05
C LEU A 31 -1.28 -6.29 -4.88
N TRP A 32 -0.06 -6.45 -4.37
CA TRP A 32 0.99 -7.22 -5.03
C TRP A 32 0.62 -8.69 -5.22
N LYS A 33 -0.01 -9.30 -4.20
CA LYS A 33 -0.56 -10.66 -4.31
C LYS A 33 -1.62 -10.77 -5.42
N ARG A 34 -2.51 -9.78 -5.54
CA ARG A 34 -3.54 -9.75 -6.60
C ARG A 34 -2.95 -9.60 -8.00
N THR A 35 -1.81 -8.93 -8.13
CA THR A 35 -1.11 -8.78 -9.41
C THR A 35 -0.27 -10.01 -9.81
N GLY A 36 -0.24 -11.07 -8.98
CA GLY A 36 0.54 -12.28 -9.25
C GLY A 36 2.03 -12.17 -8.86
N HIS A 37 2.40 -11.14 -8.11
CA HIS A 37 3.77 -10.89 -7.68
C HIS A 37 4.00 -11.37 -6.23
N SER A 38 5.28 -11.60 -5.88
CA SER A 38 5.69 -11.90 -4.51
C SER A 38 5.33 -10.76 -3.57
N GLY A 39 4.68 -11.06 -2.44
CA GLY A 39 4.29 -10.06 -1.44
C GLY A 39 5.48 -9.27 -0.86
N TRP A 40 6.70 -9.81 -0.91
CA TRP A 40 7.93 -9.13 -0.49
C TRP A 40 8.23 -7.86 -1.31
N ILE A 41 7.72 -7.76 -2.55
CA ILE A 41 7.85 -6.57 -3.39
C ILE A 41 7.15 -5.36 -2.76
N SER A 42 6.20 -5.58 -1.84
CA SER A 42 5.57 -4.50 -1.06
C SER A 42 6.55 -3.66 -0.25
N LEU A 43 7.75 -4.17 0.08
CA LEU A 43 8.79 -3.39 0.74
C LEU A 43 9.30 -2.23 -0.14
N LEU A 44 9.26 -2.37 -1.46
CA LEU A 44 9.63 -1.28 -2.39
C LEU A 44 8.66 -0.09 -2.31
N MET A 45 7.46 -0.28 -1.73
CA MET A 45 6.50 0.82 -1.51
C MET A 45 6.98 1.87 -0.51
N LEU A 46 7.99 1.54 0.31
CA LEU A 46 8.64 2.51 1.18
C LEU A 46 9.39 3.60 0.38
N ILE A 47 9.67 3.36 -0.90
CA ILE A 47 10.29 4.33 -1.80
C ILE A 47 9.18 5.20 -2.43
N PRO A 48 9.16 6.52 -2.19
CA PRO A 48 8.08 7.41 -2.67
C PRO A 48 7.87 7.35 -4.19
N VAL A 49 8.97 7.26 -4.96
CA VAL A 49 8.94 7.18 -6.42
C VAL A 49 8.26 5.90 -6.91
N VAL A 50 8.52 4.76 -6.24
CA VAL A 50 7.90 3.48 -6.60
C VAL A 50 6.38 3.54 -6.38
N ASN A 51 5.93 4.17 -5.30
CA ASN A 51 4.52 4.34 -5.02
C ASN A 51 3.81 5.14 -6.14
N LEU A 52 4.43 6.23 -6.61
CA LEU A 52 3.94 6.99 -7.77
C LEU A 52 3.88 6.16 -9.05
N ILE A 53 4.94 5.39 -9.35
CA ILE A 53 4.99 4.50 -10.52
C ILE A 53 3.84 3.50 -10.48
N ILE A 54 3.51 2.95 -9.31
CA ILE A 54 2.47 1.91 -9.19
C ILE A 54 1.07 2.46 -9.41
N VAL A 55 0.78 3.66 -8.88
CA VAL A 55 -0.48 4.33 -9.18
C VAL A 55 -0.58 4.59 -10.69
N TYR A 56 0.51 5.00 -11.34
CA TYR A 56 0.56 5.19 -12.79
C TYR A 56 0.34 3.88 -13.55
N VAL A 57 1.06 2.81 -13.18
CA VAL A 57 0.92 1.49 -13.80
C VAL A 57 -0.51 0.97 -13.64
N LEU A 58 -1.12 1.06 -12.45
CA LEU A 58 -2.49 0.61 -12.23
C LEU A 58 -3.53 1.42 -13.01
N ALA A 59 -3.27 2.71 -13.25
CA ALA A 59 -4.16 3.57 -14.02
C ALA A 59 -4.18 3.21 -15.52
N PHE A 60 -3.04 2.78 -16.09
CA PHE A 60 -2.92 2.49 -17.52
C PHE A 60 -2.88 0.99 -17.86
N LYS A 61 -2.67 0.10 -16.89
CA LYS A 61 -2.68 -1.34 -17.10
C LYS A 61 -4.12 -1.80 -17.35
N ALA A 62 -4.33 -2.58 -18.41
CA ALA A 62 -5.62 -3.22 -18.68
C ALA A 62 -6.04 -4.12 -17.51
N TRP A 63 -7.28 -3.98 -17.05
CA TRP A 63 -7.81 -4.78 -15.96
C TRP A 63 -8.50 -6.04 -16.51
N PRO A 64 -8.54 -7.15 -15.76
CA PRO A 64 -9.24 -8.36 -16.19
C PRO A 64 -10.72 -8.15 -16.53
N VAL A 65 -11.35 -7.15 -15.90
CA VAL A 65 -12.74 -6.75 -16.19
C VAL A 65 -12.91 -6.15 -17.58
N ASP A 66 -11.86 -5.53 -18.14
CA ASP A 66 -11.88 -4.97 -19.50
C ASP A 66 -11.85 -6.09 -20.54
N THR A 67 -11.16 -7.20 -20.24
CA THR A 67 -11.10 -8.39 -21.13
C THR A 67 -12.33 -9.30 -21.00
N ALA A 68 -12.99 -9.32 -19.83
CA ALA A 68 -14.17 -10.16 -19.60
C ALA A 68 -15.40 -9.76 -20.42
N LYS A 69 -15.40 -8.54 -21.00
CA LYS A 69 -16.38 -8.08 -21.99
C LYS A 69 -15.99 -8.59 -23.38
N GLY A 70 -15.83 -9.91 -23.52
CA GLY A 70 -15.78 -10.55 -24.84
C GLY A 70 -17.12 -10.33 -25.54
N PRO A 71 -17.13 -10.07 -26.86
CA PRO A 71 -18.31 -9.54 -27.54
C PRO A 71 -19.42 -10.59 -27.56
N ASP A 72 -20.53 -10.24 -26.93
CA ASP A 72 -21.85 -10.81 -27.13
C ASP A 72 -22.42 -10.41 -28.51
N VAL A 73 -21.63 -10.64 -29.57
CA VAL A 73 -22.02 -10.54 -31.00
C VAL A 73 -22.14 -11.90 -31.65
#